data_AF-A0A3D5DVL0-F1
#
_entry.id   AF-A0A3D5DVL0-F1
#
_cell.length_a   1.000
_cell.length_b   1.000
_cell.length_c   1.000
_cell.angle_alpha   90.00
_cell.angle_beta   90.00
_cell.angle_gamma   90.00
#
_symmetry.space_group_name_H-M   'P 1'
#
loop_
_entity.id
_entity.type
_entity.pdbx_description
1 polymer ?
#
loop_
_entity_poly.entity_id
_entity_poly.type
_entity_poly.pdbx_seq_one_letter_code
_entity_poly.pdbx_strand_id
1 'polypeptide(L)'
;REMRILAFERNWWRQPGAKEQAIADLLGLSATRYYQLLNELIDRPEALGFDPVLVKRLRRQRARRQRMRSAWPAGCPSRGHRRGEPAWRRSAVTQPGR
;
A
#
# COMPACT_ATOMS: atom_id res chain seq x y z
N ARG A 1 0.86 -19.50 -15.93
CA ARG A 1 -0.32 -19.30 -15.04
C ARG A 1 -0.72 -17.82 -14.97
N GLU A 2 0.23 -16.93 -15.25
CA GLU A 2 0.21 -15.48 -15.25
C GLU A 2 -0.70 -14.88 -16.34
N MET A 3 -0.69 -15.45 -17.54
CA MET A 3 -1.62 -15.07 -18.62
C MET A 3 -3.09 -15.16 -18.21
N ARG A 4 -3.46 -16.21 -17.47
CA ARG A 4 -4.85 -16.42 -17.03
C ARG A 4 -5.27 -15.33 -16.05
N ILE A 5 -4.35 -14.88 -15.19
CA ILE A 5 -4.60 -13.77 -14.24
C ILE A 5 -4.85 -12.46 -15.01
N LEU A 6 -4.01 -12.13 -15.99
CA LEU A 6 -4.15 -10.91 -16.79
C LEU A 6 -5.40 -10.93 -17.68
N ALA A 7 -5.69 -12.05 -18.33
CA ALA A 7 -6.90 -12.24 -19.13
C ALA A 7 -8.18 -12.14 -18.28
N PHE A 8 -8.15 -12.66 -17.06
CA PHE A 8 -9.25 -12.57 -16.11
C PHE A 8 -9.52 -11.12 -15.68
N GLU A 9 -8.46 -10.36 -15.36
CA GLU A 9 -8.59 -8.96 -14.96
C GLU A 9 -9.13 -8.07 -16.09
N ARG A 10 -8.88 -8.42 -17.36
CA ARG A 10 -9.42 -7.72 -18.54
C ARG A 10 -10.93 -7.90 -18.71
N ASN A 11 -11.52 -9.00 -18.26
CA ASN A 11 -12.95 -9.28 -18.46
C ASN A 11 -13.82 -8.86 -17.25
N TRP A 12 -13.21 -8.58 -16.10
CA TRP A 12 -13.91 -8.43 -14.83
C TRP A 12 -14.64 -7.09 -14.64
N TRP A 13 -14.36 -6.05 -15.44
CA TRP A 13 -15.06 -4.76 -15.37
C TRP A 13 -16.56 -4.85 -15.69
N ARG A 14 -17.04 -5.97 -16.25
CA ARG A 14 -18.45 -6.21 -16.58
C ARG A 14 -19.27 -6.91 -15.48
N GLN A 15 -18.64 -7.43 -14.42
CA GLN A 15 -19.35 -8.19 -13.38
C GLN A 15 -18.98 -7.72 -11.96
N PRO A 16 -19.67 -6.72 -11.39
CA PRO A 16 -19.52 -6.36 -9.99
C PRO A 16 -20.27 -7.38 -9.12
N GLY A 17 -19.55 -8.22 -8.36
CA GLY A 17 -20.18 -9.02 -7.30
C GLY A 17 -19.46 -10.28 -6.86
N ALA A 18 -18.79 -11.01 -7.76
CA ALA A 18 -18.29 -12.37 -7.47
C ALA A 18 -16.78 -12.59 -7.73
N LYS A 19 -15.95 -11.54 -7.62
CA LYS A 19 -14.55 -11.61 -8.07
C LYS A 19 -13.77 -12.66 -7.31
N GLU A 20 -13.95 -12.70 -6.00
CA GLU A 20 -13.21 -13.59 -5.12
C GLU A 20 -13.58 -15.05 -5.33
N GLN A 21 -14.88 -15.32 -5.52
CA GLN A 21 -15.36 -16.67 -5.83
C GLN A 21 -14.87 -17.14 -7.19
N ALA A 22 -14.95 -16.29 -8.22
CA ALA A 22 -14.45 -16.62 -9.55
C ALA A 22 -12.92 -16.81 -9.58
N ILE A 23 -12.17 -16.07 -8.76
CA ILE A 23 -10.72 -16.31 -8.57
C ILE A 23 -10.48 -17.70 -7.97
N ALA A 24 -11.25 -18.08 -6.95
CA ALA A 24 -11.15 -19.40 -6.34
C ALA A 24 -11.50 -20.51 -7.34
N ASP A 25 -12.57 -20.34 -8.11
CA ASP A 25 -13.07 -21.37 -9.05
C ASP A 25 -12.19 -21.50 -10.30
N LEU A 26 -11.70 -20.40 -10.88
CA LEU A 26 -10.93 -20.41 -12.14
C LEU A 26 -9.42 -20.62 -11.93
N LEU A 27 -8.88 -20.11 -10.84
CA LEU A 27 -7.43 -20.16 -10.57
C LEU A 27 -7.08 -21.16 -9.47
N GLY A 28 -8.05 -21.61 -8.66
CA GLY A 28 -7.81 -22.46 -7.49
C GLY A 28 -7.08 -21.71 -6.38
N LEU A 29 -7.23 -20.39 -6.30
CA LEU A 29 -6.48 -19.53 -5.36
C LEU A 29 -7.43 -18.70 -4.51
N SER A 30 -7.04 -18.42 -3.26
CA SER A 30 -7.75 -17.44 -2.45
C SER A 30 -7.54 -16.02 -3.00
N ALA A 31 -8.49 -15.13 -2.74
CA ALA A 31 -8.41 -13.71 -3.12
C ALA A 31 -7.11 -13.05 -2.61
N THR A 32 -6.69 -13.36 -1.39
CA THR A 32 -5.45 -12.87 -0.80
C THR A 32 -4.22 -13.32 -1.61
N ARG A 33 -4.13 -14.61 -1.94
CA ARG A 33 -3.01 -15.17 -2.72
C ARG A 33 -3.01 -14.61 -4.15
N TYR A 34 -4.19 -14.38 -4.72
CA TYR A 34 -4.35 -13.74 -6.02
C TYR A 34 -3.75 -12.34 -6.06
N TYR A 35 -4.10 -11.47 -5.11
CA TYR A 35 -3.58 -10.10 -5.08
C TYR A 35 -2.07 -10.05 -4.77
N GLN A 36 -1.54 -10.98 -3.98
CA GLN A 36 -0.09 -11.12 -3.77
C GLN A 36 0.64 -11.46 -5.07
N LEU A 37 0.21 -12.52 -5.76
CA LEU A 37 0.76 -12.91 -7.05
C LEU A 37 0.62 -11.80 -8.08
N LEU A 38 -0.55 -11.15 -8.14
CA LEU A 38 -0.78 -10.03 -9.06
C LEU A 38 0.24 -8.90 -8.84
N ASN A 39 0.56 -8.56 -7.59
CA ASN A 39 1.56 -7.53 -7.29
C ASN A 39 2.98 -7.94 -7.73
N GLU A 40 3.40 -9.19 -7.48
CA GLU A 40 4.71 -9.70 -7.92
C GLU A 40 4.81 -9.74 -9.46
N LEU A 41 3.72 -10.13 -10.10
CA LEU A 41 3.60 -10.30 -11.54
C LEU A 41 3.61 -8.94 -12.25
N ILE A 42 2.97 -7.91 -11.68
CA ILE A 42 3.03 -6.55 -12.19
C ILE A 42 4.46 -6.00 -12.18
N ASP A 43 5.32 -6.41 -11.23
CA ASP A 43 6.71 -5.94 -11.14
C ASP A 43 7.64 -6.65 -12.14
N ARG A 44 7.23 -7.82 -12.62
CA ARG A 44 7.96 -8.68 -13.56
C ARG A 44 7.85 -8.23 -15.03
N PRO A 45 8.93 -8.32 -15.83
CA PRO A 45 8.91 -7.95 -17.25
C PRO A 45 8.05 -8.89 -18.12
N GLU A 46 7.83 -10.13 -17.69
CA GLU A 46 7.02 -11.11 -18.42
C GLU A 46 5.56 -10.64 -18.56
N ALA A 47 5.07 -9.84 -17.62
CA ALA A 47 3.73 -9.27 -17.68
C ALA A 47 3.57 -8.22 -18.79
N LEU A 48 4.65 -7.48 -19.10
CA LEU A 48 4.67 -6.50 -20.19
C LEU A 48 4.59 -7.17 -21.56
N GLY A 49 5.07 -8.42 -21.68
CA GLY A 49 4.97 -9.21 -22.91
C GLY A 49 3.54 -9.66 -23.22
N PHE A 50 2.67 -9.77 -22.21
CA PHE A 50 1.29 -10.21 -22.40
C PHE A 50 0.30 -9.07 -22.62
N ASP A 51 0.28 -8.09 -21.73
CA ASP A 51 -0.64 -6.95 -21.87
C ASP A 51 0.00 -5.68 -21.28
N PRO A 52 0.86 -5.00 -22.06
CA PRO A 52 1.64 -3.87 -21.56
C PRO A 52 0.75 -2.69 -21.14
N VAL A 53 -0.44 -2.55 -21.72
CA VAL A 53 -1.37 -1.46 -21.42
C VAL A 53 -2.00 -1.69 -20.05
N LEU A 54 -2.49 -2.90 -19.78
CA LEU A 54 -3.07 -3.27 -18.49
C LEU A 54 -2.04 -3.15 -17.37
N VAL A 55 -0.82 -3.68 -17.58
CA VAL A 55 0.25 -3.65 -16.59
C VAL A 55 0.69 -2.22 -16.28
N LYS A 56 0.87 -1.35 -17.29
CA LYS A 56 1.20 0.06 -17.08
C LYS A 56 0.11 0.80 -16.29
N ARG A 57 -1.17 0.51 -16.56
CA ARG A 57 -2.30 1.08 -15.81
C ARG A 57 -2.28 0.64 -14.34
N LEU A 58 -2.09 -0.65 -14.08
CA LEU A 58 -1.99 -1.21 -12.72
C LEU A 58 -0.79 -0.64 -11.96
N ARG A 59 0.38 -0.51 -12.59
CA ARG A 59 1.57 0.16 -12.02
C ARG A 59 1.27 1.60 -11.65
N ARG A 60 0.61 2.37 -12.51
CA ARG A 60 0.20 3.77 -12.21
C ARG A 60 -0.76 3.83 -11.01
N GLN A 61 -1.73 2.93 -10.93
CA GLN A 61 -2.67 2.88 -9.80
C GLN A 61 -1.95 2.55 -8.47
N ARG A 62 -0.97 1.65 -8.50
CA ARG A 62 -0.10 1.34 -7.35
C ARG A 62 0.73 2.56 -6.93
N ALA A 63 1.39 3.23 -7.88
CA ALA A 63 2.17 4.43 -7.60
C ALA A 63 1.31 5.54 -6.97
N ARG A 64 0.07 5.74 -7.44
CA ARG A 64 -0.89 6.67 -6.82
C ARG A 64 -1.21 6.30 -5.37
N ARG A 65 -1.43 5.00 -5.08
CA ARG A 65 -1.68 4.50 -3.72
C ARG A 65 -0.44 4.56 -2.80
N GLN A 66 0.76 4.49 -3.36
CA GLN A 66 2.01 4.66 -2.60
C GLN A 66 2.24 6.12 -2.24
N ARG A 67 2.03 7.05 -3.19
CA ARG A 67 2.14 8.50 -2.92
C ARG A 67 1.19 8.97 -1.81
N MET A 68 -0.06 8.49 -1.81
CA MET A 68 -1.02 8.80 -0.74
C MET A 68 -0.58 8.29 0.64
N ARG A 69 0.28 7.27 0.70
CA ARG A 69 0.78 6.65 1.94
C ARG A 69 2.11 7.23 2.41
N SER A 70 2.89 7.78 1.47
CA SER A 70 4.15 8.50 1.75
C SER A 70 3.92 10.01 2.01
N ALA A 71 2.74 10.53 1.67
CA ALA A 71 2.28 11.85 2.12
C ALA A 71 2.01 11.91 3.64
N TRP A 72 1.98 10.76 4.32
CA TRP A 72 2.06 10.70 5.77
C TRP A 72 3.52 10.46 6.17
N PRO A 73 4.21 11.43 6.81
CA PRO A 73 5.53 11.18 7.34
C PRO A 73 5.42 10.04 8.35
N ALA A 74 6.10 8.92 8.09
CA ALA A 74 6.35 7.85 9.08
C ALA A 74 7.36 8.34 10.15
N GLY A 75 7.12 9.54 10.66
CA GLY A 75 8.04 10.34 11.47
C GLY A 75 7.27 11.22 12.45
N CYS A 76 6.15 10.73 13.00
CA CYS A 76 5.81 11.09 14.36
C CYS A 76 6.29 9.92 15.22
N PRO A 77 7.44 10.02 15.92
CA PRO A 77 7.74 9.04 16.94
C PRO A 77 6.59 9.08 17.94
N SER A 78 5.84 7.98 18.03
CA SER A 78 4.94 7.70 19.14
C SER A 78 5.77 7.89 20.40
N ARG A 79 5.55 9.01 21.08
CA ARG A 79 6.24 9.48 22.27
C ARG A 79 5.90 8.55 23.43
N GLY A 80 6.50 7.37 23.44
CA GLY A 80 6.61 6.53 24.62
C GLY A 80 7.75 7.06 25.47
N HIS A 81 7.46 7.98 26.38
CA HIS A 81 8.33 8.25 27.52
C HIS A 81 7.55 8.06 28.81
N ARG A 82 7.85 6.93 29.45
CA ARG A 82 7.69 6.70 30.88
C ARG A 82 8.53 7.75 31.63
N ARG A 83 7.98 8.25 32.74
CA ARG A 83 8.59 8.98 33.88
C ARG A 83 10.00 9.57 33.68
N GLY A 84 10.10 10.89 33.77
CA GLY A 84 11.35 11.62 33.98
C GLY A 84 11.17 13.08 33.58
N GLU A 85 10.94 13.95 34.55
CA GLU A 85 10.83 15.40 34.36
C GLU A 85 12.08 15.97 33.65
N PRO A 86 11.94 16.87 32.65
CA PRO A 86 13.09 17.59 32.12
C PRO A 86 13.46 18.78 33.03
N ALA A 87 14.72 18.78 33.46
CA ALA A 87 15.35 19.65 34.45
C ALA A 87 15.66 21.09 33.98
N TRP A 88 14.75 21.76 33.26
CA TRP A 88 14.95 23.17 32.84
C TRP A 88 14.06 24.19 33.59
N ARG A 89 13.28 23.77 34.60
CA ARG A 89 12.42 24.67 35.40
C ARG A 89 12.92 24.93 36.82
N ARG A 90 14.24 25.11 36.99
CA ARG A 90 14.82 25.77 38.16
C ARG A 90 15.85 26.80 37.68
N SER A 91 15.80 27.99 38.28
CA SER A 91 16.54 29.22 37.95
C SER A 91 15.84 30.04 36.84
N ALA A 92 15.35 31.26 37.06
CA ALA A 92 15.86 32.31 37.93
C ALA A 92 14.76 32.99 38.75
N VAL A 93 14.93 32.95 40.07
CA VAL A 93 14.60 34.09 40.93
C VAL A 93 15.54 35.22 40.54
N THR A 94 15.03 36.45 40.39
CA THR A 94 15.63 37.73 40.82
C THR A 94 14.74 38.88 40.31
N GLN A 95 13.89 39.42 41.19
CA GLN A 95 13.44 40.82 41.21
C GLN A 95 14.69 41.73 41.38
N PRO A 96 14.75 43.00 40.91
CA PRO A 96 13.80 44.03 41.37
C PRO A 96 13.53 45.25 40.45
N GLY A 97 12.42 45.95 40.77
CA GLY A 97 12.35 47.41 40.96
C GLY A 97 12.54 48.38 39.79
N ARG A 98 11.44 49.00 39.36
CA ARG A 98 11.20 50.47 39.42
C ARG A 98 9.74 50.80 39.16
#